data_AF-A0A222E4X4-F1
#
_entry.id   AF-A0A222E4X4-F1
#
_cell.length_a   1.000
_cell.length_b   1.000
_cell.length_c   1.000
_cell.angle_alpha   90.00
_cell.angle_beta   90.00
_cell.angle_gamma   90.00
#
_symmetry.space_group_name_H-M   'P 1'
#
loop_
_entity.id
_entity.type
_entity.pdbx_description
1 polymer ?
#
loop_
_entity_poly.entity_id
_entity_poly.type
_entity_poly.pdbx_seq_one_letter_code
_entity_poly.pdbx_strand_id
1 'polypeptide(L)'
;MPTLNLVASIATSALLVGLSLFLAGPAFDLPGLGPKGGLRAGTLPQFVVVVVIALAVLSVINDVVKWRADRRPGHMPEQPFAPVRQVVAVGGSVLVLLAAYVFAWGPLPFPLISFVFFTAVGAILSPPTERTLRGYSKIALTGLLFSTGVWLIFTFVLNVPLR
;
A
#
# COMPACT_ATOMS: atom_id res chain seq x y z
N MET A 1 10.17 -24.22 9.40
CA MET A 1 9.73 -23.11 8.53
C MET A 1 9.01 -21.93 9.23
N PRO A 2 8.33 -22.04 10.41
CA PRO A 2 7.56 -20.92 10.97
C PRO A 2 8.42 -19.72 11.42
N THR A 3 9.68 -19.96 11.81
CA THR A 3 10.64 -18.90 12.13
C THR A 3 11.01 -18.03 10.92
N LEU A 4 11.05 -18.61 9.72
CA LEU A 4 11.42 -17.89 8.49
C LEU A 4 10.28 -16.97 8.03
N ASN A 5 9.03 -17.42 8.17
CA ASN A 5 7.83 -16.62 7.88
C ASN A 5 7.74 -15.42 8.84
N LEU A 6 7.99 -15.66 10.13
CA LEU A 6 8.00 -14.60 11.14
C LEU A 6 9.09 -13.55 10.85
N VAL A 7 10.32 -14.00 10.56
CA VAL A 7 11.42 -13.09 10.22
C VAL A 7 11.12 -12.28 8.96
N ALA A 8 10.56 -12.90 7.92
CA ALA A 8 10.16 -12.21 6.70
C ALA A 8 9.06 -11.17 6.94
N SER A 9 8.06 -11.49 7.77
CA SER A 9 7.00 -10.55 8.12
C SER A 9 7.52 -9.38 8.96
N ILE A 10 8.35 -9.66 9.98
CA ILE A 10 8.99 -8.63 10.82
C ILE A 10 9.87 -7.73 9.94
N ALA A 11 10.66 -8.30 9.03
CA ALA A 11 11.49 -7.52 8.11
C ALA A 11 10.64 -6.64 7.18
N THR A 12 9.56 -7.17 6.63
CA THR A 12 8.63 -6.43 5.76
C THR A 12 7.93 -5.31 6.53
N SER A 13 7.53 -5.57 7.76
CA SER A 13 6.87 -4.61 8.64
C SER A 13 7.83 -3.52 9.13
N ALA A 14 9.08 -3.88 9.44
CA ALA A 14 10.13 -2.92 9.77
C ALA A 14 10.46 -2.02 8.57
N LEU A 15 10.54 -2.60 7.36
CA LEU A 15 10.69 -1.83 6.11
C LEU A 15 9.50 -0.90 5.90
N LEU A 16 8.27 -1.37 6.15
CA LEU A 16 7.05 -0.57 6.09
C LEU A 16 7.09 0.64 7.03
N VAL A 17 7.44 0.42 8.28
CA VAL A 17 7.57 1.48 9.27
C VAL A 17 8.68 2.44 8.88
N GLY A 18 9.84 1.93 8.45
CA GLY A 18 10.95 2.76 7.98
C GLY A 18 10.60 3.64 6.78
N LEU A 19 9.96 3.06 5.75
CA LEU A 19 9.45 3.80 4.59
C LEU A 19 8.40 4.82 5.01
N SER A 20 7.46 4.44 5.89
CA SER A 20 6.41 5.35 6.36
C SER A 20 6.97 6.52 7.16
N LEU A 21 8.00 6.28 7.98
CA LEU A 21 8.72 7.33 8.71
C LEU A 21 9.49 8.27 7.76
N PHE A 22 10.12 7.72 6.72
CA PHE A 22 10.78 8.54 5.69
C PHE A 22 9.78 9.40 4.91
N LEU A 23 8.61 8.83 4.59
CA LEU A 23 7.53 9.53 3.91
C LEU A 23 6.74 10.47 4.82
N ALA A 24 6.87 10.35 6.14
CA ALA A 24 6.18 11.20 7.09
C ALA A 24 6.58 12.67 6.91
N GLY A 25 7.84 12.99 6.65
CA GLY A 25 8.27 14.36 6.34
C GLY A 25 7.43 15.00 5.23
N PRO A 26 7.54 14.52 3.97
CA PRO A 26 6.80 15.10 2.85
C PRO A 26 5.28 14.98 2.98
N ALA A 27 4.77 13.95 3.67
CA ALA A 27 3.33 13.77 3.90
C ALA A 27 2.76 14.77 4.92
N PHE A 28 3.49 15.06 6.00
CA PHE A 28 3.06 15.98 7.06
C PHE A 28 3.40 17.44 6.76
N ASP A 29 4.29 17.71 5.80
CA ASP A 29 4.55 19.07 5.28
C ASP A 29 3.34 19.66 4.54
N LEU A 30 2.46 18.82 4.00
CA LEU A 30 1.21 19.27 3.39
C LEU A 30 0.15 19.52 4.47
N PRO A 31 -0.58 20.65 4.45
CA PRO A 31 -1.61 20.92 5.45
C PRO A 31 -2.71 19.87 5.38
N GLY A 32 -2.90 19.13 6.48
CA GLY A 32 -3.88 18.05 6.60
C GLY A 32 -5.28 18.55 6.93
N LEU A 33 -5.43 19.36 7.97
CA LEU A 33 -6.70 19.98 8.35
C LEU A 33 -6.65 21.49 8.09
N GLY A 34 -7.65 22.01 7.40
CA GLY A 34 -7.82 23.45 7.23
C GLY A 34 -8.28 24.15 8.52
N PRO A 35 -8.11 25.47 8.64
CA PRO A 35 -8.53 26.26 9.82
C PRO A 35 -10.03 26.17 10.19
N LYS A 36 -10.86 25.64 9.29
CA LYS A 36 -12.31 25.45 9.46
C LYS A 36 -12.73 23.97 9.51
N GLY A 37 -11.80 23.05 9.73
CA GLY A 37 -12.07 21.60 9.74
C GLY A 37 -12.23 20.94 8.37
N GLY A 38 -12.01 21.69 7.27
CA GLY A 38 -12.05 21.14 5.92
C GLY A 38 -10.83 20.27 5.61
N LEU A 39 -11.04 19.14 4.92
CA LEU A 39 -9.98 18.27 4.41
C LEU A 39 -9.16 19.03 3.34
N ARG A 40 -7.84 18.87 3.37
CA ARG A 40 -6.90 19.51 2.44
C ARG A 40 -6.06 18.45 1.74
N ALA A 41 -5.26 18.87 0.76
CA ALA A 41 -4.41 17.96 -0.03
C ALA A 41 -3.48 17.08 0.84
N GLY A 42 -3.12 17.52 2.05
CA GLY A 42 -2.31 16.75 2.99
C GLY A 42 -3.06 15.66 3.77
N THR A 43 -4.39 15.67 3.81
CA THR A 43 -5.14 14.71 4.66
C THR A 43 -4.98 13.27 4.18
N LEU A 44 -5.07 13.06 2.87
CA LEU A 44 -4.91 11.75 2.25
C LEU A 44 -3.50 11.15 2.51
N PRO A 45 -2.39 11.89 2.32
CA PRO A 45 -1.05 11.32 2.54
C PRO A 45 -0.80 10.98 4.00
N GLN A 46 -1.22 11.86 4.91
CA GLN A 46 -1.12 11.61 6.34
C GLN A 46 -1.94 10.38 6.75
N PHE A 47 -3.17 10.25 6.24
CA PHE A 47 -4.02 9.09 6.50
C PHE A 47 -3.38 7.79 6.00
N VAL A 48 -2.86 7.78 4.76
CA VAL A 48 -2.19 6.60 4.19
C VAL A 48 -0.98 6.20 5.04
N VAL A 49 -0.10 7.14 5.40
CA VAL A 49 1.07 6.86 6.25
C VAL A 49 0.65 6.28 7.60
N VAL A 50 -0.33 6.89 8.27
CA VAL A 50 -0.81 6.43 9.58
C VAL A 50 -1.44 5.04 9.50
N VAL A 51 -2.30 4.79 8.51
CA VAL A 51 -2.96 3.49 8.33
C VAL A 51 -1.94 2.41 7.98
N VAL A 52 -0.96 2.71 7.13
CA VAL A 52 0.11 1.76 6.79
C VAL A 52 0.94 1.39 8.02
N ILE A 53 1.32 2.37 8.85
CA ILE A 53 2.01 2.10 10.12
C ILE A 53 1.15 1.23 11.03
N ALA A 54 -0.14 1.58 11.20
CA ALA A 54 -1.04 0.83 12.05
C ALA A 54 -1.23 -0.62 11.57
N LEU A 55 -1.43 -0.82 10.26
CA LEU A 55 -1.55 -2.15 9.66
C LEU A 55 -0.26 -2.95 9.76
N ALA A 56 0.91 -2.33 9.57
CA ALA A 56 2.20 -3.00 9.75
C ALA A 56 2.37 -3.50 11.19
N VAL A 57 2.05 -2.67 12.18
CA VAL A 57 2.11 -3.05 13.60
C VAL A 57 1.12 -4.18 13.90
N LEU A 58 -0.12 -4.07 13.45
CA LEU A 58 -1.14 -5.11 13.62
C LEU A 58 -0.72 -6.44 12.97
N SER A 59 -0.10 -6.41 11.80
CA SER A 59 0.42 -7.59 11.11
C SER A 59 1.49 -8.28 11.95
N VAL A 60 2.48 -7.53 12.48
CA VAL A 60 3.52 -8.09 13.35
C VAL A 60 2.92 -8.71 14.60
N ILE A 61 1.96 -8.04 15.24
CA ILE A 61 1.28 -8.57 16.43
C ILE A 61 0.59 -9.88 16.09
N ASN A 62 -0.17 -9.92 14.99
CA ASN A 62 -0.87 -11.12 14.54
C ASN A 62 0.10 -12.28 14.26
N ASP A 63 1.22 -12.01 13.58
CA ASP A 63 2.21 -13.03 13.27
C ASP A 63 2.95 -13.55 14.51
N VAL A 64 3.23 -12.68 15.49
CA VAL A 64 3.80 -13.08 16.78
C VAL A 64 2.80 -13.92 17.58
N VAL A 65 1.51 -13.57 17.56
CA VAL A 65 0.46 -14.35 18.23
C VAL A 65 0.31 -15.73 17.58
N LYS A 66 0.26 -15.80 16.25
CA LYS A 66 0.23 -17.06 15.49
C LYS A 66 1.44 -17.94 15.79
N TRP A 67 2.65 -17.36 15.77
CA TRP A 67 3.87 -18.10 16.10
C TRP A 67 3.89 -18.65 17.53
N ARG A 68 3.29 -17.94 18.50
CA ARG A 68 3.11 -18.47 19.87
C ARG A 68 2.05 -19.58 19.93
N ALA A 69 0.98 -19.47 19.15
CA ALA A 69 -0.07 -20.48 19.09
C ALA A 69 0.44 -21.80 18.47
N ASP A 70 1.23 -21.72 17.41
CA ASP A 70 1.88 -22.88 16.75
C ASP A 70 2.81 -23.68 17.67
N ARG A 71 3.27 -23.08 18.78
CA ARG A 71 4.12 -23.75 19.78
C ARG A 71 3.33 -24.42 20.90
N ARG A 72 2.00 -24.30 20.93
CA ARG A 72 1.16 -24.96 21.94
C ARG A 72 0.96 -26.43 21.57
N PRO A 73 1.12 -27.37 22.52
CA PRO A 73 0.88 -28.78 22.25
C PRO A 73 -0.58 -29.00 21.81
N GLY A 74 -0.78 -29.66 20.67
CA GLY A 74 -2.10 -29.93 20.08
C GLY A 74 -2.59 -28.93 19.02
N HIS A 75 -1.84 -27.86 18.71
CA HIS A 75 -2.18 -26.96 17.61
C HIS A 75 -1.66 -27.54 16.28
N MET A 76 -2.54 -27.75 15.30
CA MET A 76 -2.11 -28.10 13.95
C MET A 76 -1.59 -26.84 13.25
N PRO A 77 -0.35 -26.84 12.73
CA PRO A 77 0.19 -25.68 12.04
C PRO A 77 -0.61 -25.40 10.76
N GLU A 78 -1.09 -24.17 10.63
CA GLU A 78 -1.80 -23.68 9.45
C GLU A 78 -0.84 -23.73 8.24
N GLN A 79 -1.25 -24.36 7.13
CA GLN A 79 -0.37 -24.40 5.95
C GLN A 79 -0.15 -22.98 5.40
N PRO A 80 1.09 -22.62 5.01
CA PRO A 80 1.36 -21.30 4.46
C PRO A 80 0.61 -21.12 3.14
N PHE A 81 -0.30 -20.12 3.10
CA PHE A 81 -1.12 -19.77 1.93
C PHE A 81 -0.29 -19.34 0.71
N ALA A 82 0.95 -18.86 0.92
CA ALA A 82 1.88 -18.49 -0.13
C ALA A 82 3.35 -18.74 0.29
N PRO A 83 4.25 -19.05 -0.66
CA PRO A 83 5.68 -19.19 -0.37
C PRO A 83 6.28 -17.86 0.07
N VAL A 84 7.07 -17.88 1.16
CA VAL A 84 7.68 -16.70 1.80
C VAL A 84 8.40 -15.79 0.80
N ARG A 85 9.15 -16.39 -0.13
CA ARG A 85 9.89 -15.67 -1.15
C ARG A 85 8.98 -14.82 -2.04
N GLN A 86 7.78 -15.32 -2.34
CA GLN A 86 6.78 -14.58 -3.12
C GLN A 86 6.18 -13.43 -2.30
N VAL A 87 5.89 -13.65 -1.02
CA VAL A 87 5.39 -12.61 -0.11
C VAL A 87 6.41 -11.46 0.01
N VAL A 88 7.69 -11.77 0.21
CA VAL A 88 8.74 -10.75 0.31
C VAL A 88 8.96 -10.04 -1.02
N ALA A 89 9.00 -10.75 -2.14
CA ALA A 89 9.23 -10.14 -3.46
C ALA A 89 8.06 -9.27 -3.91
N VAL A 90 6.83 -9.79 -3.85
CA VAL A 90 5.62 -9.06 -4.26
C VAL A 90 5.32 -7.95 -3.27
N GLY A 91 5.31 -8.27 -1.97
CA GLY A 91 5.11 -7.30 -0.90
C GLY A 91 6.12 -6.17 -1.00
N GLY A 92 7.43 -6.47 -0.96
CA GLY A 92 8.48 -5.46 -1.08
C GLY A 92 8.35 -4.57 -2.31
N SER A 93 8.03 -5.15 -3.48
CA SER A 93 7.83 -4.38 -4.72
C SER A 93 6.66 -3.40 -4.62
N VAL A 94 5.53 -3.84 -4.06
CA VAL A 94 4.35 -2.99 -3.84
C VAL A 94 4.64 -1.90 -2.82
N LEU A 95 5.45 -2.18 -1.79
CA LEU A 95 5.84 -1.19 -0.79
C LEU A 95 6.75 -0.10 -1.35
N VAL A 96 7.73 -0.49 -2.18
CA VAL A 96 8.59 0.47 -2.88
C VAL A 96 7.77 1.34 -3.82
N LEU A 97 6.80 0.74 -4.55
CA LEU A 97 5.86 1.48 -5.39
C LEU A 97 4.99 2.44 -4.58
N LEU A 98 4.54 2.04 -3.39
CA LEU A 98 3.74 2.90 -2.52
C LEU A 98 4.56 4.10 -2.03
N ALA A 99 5.82 3.88 -1.67
CA ALA A 99 6.71 4.97 -1.29
C ALA A 99 6.98 5.93 -2.45
N ALA A 100 7.26 5.39 -3.65
CA ALA A 100 7.41 6.19 -4.85
C ALA A 100 6.14 6.99 -5.18
N TYR A 101 4.96 6.39 -4.98
CA TYR A 101 3.67 7.04 -5.18
C TYR A 101 3.47 8.23 -4.23
N VAL A 102 3.73 8.05 -2.93
CA VAL A 102 3.63 9.14 -1.95
C VAL A 102 4.64 10.25 -2.23
N PHE A 103 5.87 9.93 -2.64
CA PHE A 103 6.86 10.94 -3.03
C PHE A 103 6.43 11.72 -4.29
N ALA A 104 5.81 11.02 -5.25
CA ALA A 104 5.33 11.59 -6.49
C ALA A 104 4.09 12.49 -6.33
N TRP A 105 3.43 12.51 -5.16
CA TRP A 105 2.26 13.37 -4.89
C TRP A 105 2.57 14.87 -4.89
N GLY A 106 3.81 15.26 -4.58
CA GLY A 106 4.21 16.66 -4.61
C GLY A 106 4.28 17.24 -6.03
N PRO A 107 5.09 16.67 -6.93
CA PRO A 107 5.37 17.28 -8.23
C PRO A 107 4.42 16.90 -9.37
N LEU A 108 3.64 15.82 -9.26
CA LEU A 108 2.87 15.26 -10.38
C LEU A 108 1.35 15.28 -10.13
N PRO A 109 0.53 15.34 -11.20
CA PRO A 109 -0.92 15.39 -11.05
C PRO A 109 -1.49 14.03 -10.63
N PHE A 110 -2.34 14.04 -9.60
CA PHE A 110 -3.02 12.89 -8.99
C PHE A 110 -3.54 11.86 -10.01
N PRO A 111 -4.32 12.21 -11.06
CA PRO A 111 -4.84 11.20 -11.97
C PRO A 111 -3.74 10.43 -12.70
N LEU A 112 -2.60 11.06 -12.99
CA LEU A 112 -1.46 10.44 -13.68
C LEU A 112 -0.71 9.49 -12.76
N ILE A 113 -0.32 9.94 -11.57
CA ILE A 113 0.44 9.12 -10.63
C ILE A 113 -0.38 7.96 -10.06
N SER A 114 -1.67 8.16 -9.79
CA SER A 114 -2.56 7.08 -9.38
C SER A 114 -2.73 6.07 -10.50
N PHE A 115 -2.88 6.52 -11.75
CA PHE A 115 -2.91 5.63 -12.91
C PHE A 115 -1.65 4.76 -13.00
N VAL A 116 -0.46 5.38 -12.93
CA VAL A 116 0.83 4.65 -12.99
C VAL A 116 0.95 3.67 -11.83
N PHE A 117 0.62 4.10 -10.61
CA PHE A 117 0.67 3.25 -9.43
C PHE A 117 -0.27 2.04 -9.53
N PHE A 118 -1.55 2.25 -9.83
CA PHE A 118 -2.52 1.16 -9.94
C PHE A 118 -2.19 0.21 -11.10
N THR A 119 -1.68 0.75 -12.21
CA THR A 119 -1.26 -0.08 -13.35
C THR A 119 -0.05 -0.94 -12.99
N ALA A 120 0.95 -0.37 -12.31
CA ALA A 120 2.15 -1.09 -11.88
C ALA A 120 1.83 -2.16 -10.82
N VAL A 121 1.03 -1.81 -9.81
CA VAL A 121 0.57 -2.77 -8.79
C VAL A 121 -0.28 -3.88 -9.41
N GLY A 122 -1.22 -3.52 -10.28
CA GLY A 122 -2.04 -4.49 -11.02
C GLY A 122 -1.18 -5.42 -11.87
N ALA A 123 -0.14 -4.91 -12.53
CA ALA A 123 0.80 -5.71 -13.31
C ALA A 123 1.61 -6.71 -12.45
N ILE A 124 2.02 -6.30 -11.24
CA ILE A 124 2.76 -7.16 -10.30
C ILE A 124 1.84 -8.25 -9.73
N LEU A 125 0.64 -7.87 -9.31
CA LEU A 125 -0.33 -8.76 -8.68
C LEU A 125 -1.05 -9.67 -9.69
N SER A 126 -1.03 -9.32 -10.98
CA SER A 126 -1.66 -10.12 -12.03
C SER A 126 -1.10 -11.55 -12.06
N PRO A 127 -1.97 -12.57 -12.07
CA PRO A 127 -1.59 -13.96 -12.24
C PRO A 127 -0.78 -14.16 -13.52
N PRO A 128 0.23 -15.05 -13.56
CA PRO A 128 1.04 -15.29 -14.77
C PRO A 128 0.21 -15.62 -16.01
N THR A 129 -0.93 -16.28 -15.83
CA THR A 129 -1.90 -16.64 -16.89
C THR A 129 -2.59 -15.43 -17.51
N GLU A 130 -2.66 -14.30 -16.80
CA GLU A 130 -3.31 -13.07 -17.25
C GLU A 130 -2.33 -11.99 -17.74
N ARG A 131 -1.01 -12.23 -17.64
CA ARG A 131 0.06 -11.32 -18.11
C ARG A 131 0.22 -11.31 -19.63
N THR A 132 -0.90 -11.11 -20.32
CA THR A 132 -0.97 -10.95 -21.77
C THR A 132 -1.15 -9.47 -22.12
N LEU A 133 -0.87 -9.08 -23.36
CA LEU A 133 -1.14 -7.73 -23.87
C LEU A 133 -2.59 -7.28 -23.57
N ARG A 134 -3.55 -8.19 -23.73
CA ARG A 134 -4.96 -7.94 -23.40
C ARG A 134 -5.17 -7.73 -21.89
N GLY A 135 -4.55 -8.55 -21.05
CA GLY A 135 -4.61 -8.38 -19.59
C GLY A 135 -4.04 -7.04 -19.13
N TYR A 136 -2.86 -6.66 -19.62
CA TYR A 136 -2.27 -5.35 -19.34
C TYR A 136 -3.12 -4.19 -19.85
N SER A 137 -3.74 -4.32 -21.03
CA SER A 137 -4.64 -3.29 -21.54
C SER A 137 -5.88 -3.11 -20.66
N LYS A 138 -6.44 -4.20 -20.12
CA LYS A 138 -7.54 -4.14 -19.15
C LYS A 138 -7.10 -3.46 -17.87
N ILE A 139 -5.95 -3.86 -17.30
CA ILE A 139 -5.40 -3.26 -16.08
C ILE A 139 -5.19 -1.75 -16.26
N ALA A 140 -4.59 -1.33 -17.37
CA ALA A 140 -4.38 0.08 -17.68
C ALA A 140 -5.72 0.82 -17.82
N LEU A 141 -6.67 0.28 -18.58
CA LEU A 141 -7.99 0.90 -18.75
C LEU A 141 -8.70 1.07 -17.41
N THR A 142 -8.71 0.04 -16.56
CA THR A 142 -9.34 0.10 -15.23
C THR A 142 -8.62 1.11 -14.34
N GLY A 143 -7.28 1.14 -14.36
CA GLY A 143 -6.48 2.12 -13.62
C GLY A 143 -6.79 3.56 -14.03
N LEU A 144 -6.95 3.81 -15.33
CA LEU A 144 -7.25 5.13 -15.89
C LEU A 144 -8.66 5.59 -15.51
N LEU A 145 -9.64 4.70 -15.64
CA LEU A 145 -11.03 4.98 -15.25
C LEU A 145 -11.14 5.23 -13.75
N PHE A 146 -10.47 4.43 -12.94
CA PHE A 146 -10.45 4.59 -11.49
C PHE A 146 -9.79 5.91 -11.08
N SER A 147 -8.58 6.21 -11.57
CA SER A 147 -7.85 7.43 -11.18
C SER A 147 -8.61 8.69 -11.59
N THR A 148 -9.17 8.69 -12.80
CA THR A 148 -9.99 9.80 -13.31
C THR A 148 -11.30 9.93 -12.53
N GLY A 149 -11.98 8.82 -12.23
CA GLY A 149 -13.22 8.81 -11.46
C GLY A 149 -13.03 9.35 -10.04
N VAL A 150 -11.98 8.92 -9.33
CA VAL A 150 -11.65 9.43 -8.00
C VAL A 150 -11.32 10.92 -8.07
N TRP A 151 -10.50 11.33 -9.04
CA TRP A 151 -10.18 12.74 -9.25
C TRP A 151 -11.44 13.59 -9.50
N LEU A 152 -12.36 13.12 -10.34
CA LEU A 152 -13.62 13.81 -10.62
C LEU A 152 -14.49 13.95 -9.37
N ILE A 153 -14.66 12.87 -8.59
CA ILE A 153 -15.46 12.90 -7.36
C ILE A 153 -14.86 13.90 -6.37
N PHE A 154 -13.56 13.83 -6.12
CA PHE A 154 -12.93 14.71 -5.14
C PHE A 154 -12.95 16.17 -5.58
N THR A 155 -12.66 16.44 -6.85
CA THR A 155 -12.59 17.80 -7.38
C THR A 155 -13.98 18.43 -7.52
N PHE A 156 -14.94 17.71 -8.10
CA PHE A 156 -16.25 18.29 -8.47
C PHE A 156 -17.36 18.00 -7.45
N VAL A 157 -17.31 16.88 -6.73
CA VAL A 157 -18.36 16.54 -5.74
C VAL A 157 -17.94 17.00 -4.35
N LEU A 158 -16.70 16.72 -3.95
CA LEU A 158 -16.21 17.02 -2.60
C LEU A 158 -15.53 18.39 -2.47
N ASN A 159 -15.31 19.12 -3.58
CA ASN A 159 -14.58 20.39 -3.63
C ASN A 159 -13.20 20.33 -2.94
N VAL A 160 -12.55 19.15 -2.98
CA VAL A 160 -11.19 18.96 -2.48
C VAL A 160 -10.27 19.05 -3.69
N PRO A 161 -9.40 20.07 -3.77
CA PRO A 161 -8.48 20.22 -4.89
C PRO A 161 -7.39 19.14 -4.80
N LEU A 162 -7.62 18.03 -5.51
CA LEU A 162 -6.57 17.06 -5.85
C LEU A 162 -5.83 17.62 -7.07
N ARG A 163 -4.57 18.04 -6.84
CA ARG A 163 -3.66 18.45 -7.91
C ARG A 163 -3.28 17.25 -8.75
#